data_AF-A0A1G0YCV9-F1
#
_entry.id   AF-A0A1G0YCV9-F1
#
_cell.length_a   1.000
_cell.length_b   1.000
_cell.length_c   1.000
_cell.angle_alpha   90.00
_cell.angle_beta   90.00
_cell.angle_gamma   90.00
#
_symmetry.space_group_name_H-M   'P 1'
#
loop_
_entity.id
_entity.type
_entity.pdbx_description
1 polymer ?
#
loop_
_entity_poly.entity_id
_entity_poly.type
_entity_poly.pdbx_seq_one_letter_code
_entity_poly.pdbx_strand_id
1 'polypeptide(L)'
;MAFLTLPVFTRTLSPEDYGLTAMFTVLTGIVGLFSGLGVYGAVGRQFYELNKKDFPVYVANSLIVFLLSSSITGFAVWFFGSWISKYSGYPQLWLWTVVLMGSAQCLQMIQLTLWQAMRRPIPYAVFQIGMAMTVTALSLYLVLARNMSWQGRVLAQVWTALGFAAFSFIALWRGGGVRWEWHWSSMRHALCFSIPLIPHTLGMMAMAMTDRILLINMVGLSETGVYSVASNIGMLIAFFQGAFTNAWLPWFMEQLRLNDPVADLRVVRVTYMYNSFLFIFALLFGLFAPSVLGLFLGEKFAASGQYVLWIALGYAFNGMYKMAASYIYYAQKNHWLAGVTLLTAILHAIISYFLIRWQGCVGAAWGTMIAFLISLVATWTLACRCRPMPWLYFMSSAFNRDPASL
;
A
#
# COMPACT_ATOMS: atom_id res chain seq x y z
N MET A 1 -12.60 -6.67 0.74
CA MET A 1 -12.98 -7.72 -0.24
C MET A 1 -12.55 -9.10 0.19
N ALA A 2 -11.26 -9.32 0.53
CA ALA A 2 -10.79 -10.59 1.11
C ALA A 2 -11.67 -11.06 2.30
N PHE A 3 -12.08 -10.13 3.18
CA PHE A 3 -12.96 -10.40 4.32
C PHE A 3 -14.36 -10.94 3.94
N LEU A 4 -15.05 -10.31 2.98
CA LEU A 4 -16.42 -10.70 2.58
C LEU A 4 -16.46 -12.09 1.93
N THR A 5 -15.42 -12.42 1.18
CA THR A 5 -15.36 -13.70 0.47
C THR A 5 -14.68 -14.81 1.27
N LEU A 6 -14.09 -14.48 2.42
CA LEU A 6 -13.34 -15.41 3.25
C LEU A 6 -14.17 -16.65 3.61
N PRO A 7 -15.42 -16.53 4.12
CA PRO A 7 -16.19 -17.70 4.58
C PRO A 7 -16.58 -18.66 3.45
N VAL A 8 -16.73 -18.15 2.23
CA VAL A 8 -17.04 -18.98 1.06
C VAL A 8 -15.78 -19.74 0.65
N PHE A 9 -14.68 -19.04 0.44
CA PHE A 9 -13.46 -19.67 -0.07
C PHE A 9 -12.80 -20.61 0.92
N THR A 10 -12.90 -20.37 2.23
CA THR A 10 -12.40 -21.32 3.23
C THR A 10 -13.24 -22.59 3.34
N ARG A 11 -14.48 -22.60 2.83
CA ARG A 11 -15.35 -23.78 2.78
C ARG A 11 -15.25 -24.54 1.46
N THR A 12 -14.86 -23.87 0.37
CA THR A 12 -14.88 -24.45 -0.98
C THR A 12 -13.50 -24.83 -1.51
N LEU A 13 -12.43 -24.19 -1.04
CA LEU A 13 -11.07 -24.47 -1.49
C LEU A 13 -10.33 -25.38 -0.52
N SER A 14 -9.48 -26.25 -1.05
CA SER A 14 -8.54 -26.99 -0.22
C SER A 14 -7.48 -26.05 0.38
N PRO A 15 -6.80 -26.45 1.48
CA PRO A 15 -5.70 -25.68 2.03
C PRO A 15 -4.57 -25.40 1.03
N GLU A 16 -4.28 -26.36 0.13
CA GLU A 16 -3.29 -26.24 -0.92
C GLU A 16 -3.69 -25.17 -1.95
N ASP A 17 -4.93 -25.21 -2.41
CA ASP A 17 -5.48 -24.24 -3.36
C ASP A 17 -5.48 -22.82 -2.78
N TYR A 18 -5.81 -22.69 -1.50
CA TYR A 18 -5.71 -21.42 -0.80
C TYR A 18 -4.25 -20.93 -0.74
N GLY A 19 -3.29 -21.82 -0.48
CA GLY A 19 -1.86 -21.56 -0.54
C GLY A 19 -1.40 -21.03 -1.90
N LEU A 20 -1.89 -21.60 -3.00
CA LEU A 20 -1.60 -21.13 -4.36
C LEU A 20 -2.12 -19.71 -4.61
N THR A 21 -3.33 -19.38 -4.12
CA THR A 21 -3.88 -18.02 -4.25
C THR A 21 -3.11 -16.99 -3.40
N ALA A 22 -2.60 -17.40 -2.24
CA ALA A 22 -1.74 -16.57 -1.41
C ALA A 22 -0.38 -16.33 -2.10
N MET A 23 0.24 -17.39 -2.64
CA MET A 23 1.50 -17.28 -3.38
C MET A 23 1.35 -16.41 -4.63
N PHE A 24 0.24 -16.55 -5.35
CA PHE A 24 -0.09 -15.65 -6.47
C PHE A 24 -0.10 -14.17 -6.03
N THR A 25 -0.66 -13.87 -4.86
CA THR A 25 -0.67 -12.50 -4.31
C THR A 25 0.73 -11.99 -4.00
N VAL A 26 1.60 -12.85 -3.46
CA VAL A 26 3.01 -12.51 -3.19
C VAL A 26 3.77 -12.25 -4.49
N LEU A 27 3.68 -13.16 -5.45
CA LEU A 27 4.35 -13.06 -6.74
C LEU A 27 3.87 -11.83 -7.51
N THR A 28 2.56 -11.54 -7.50
CA THR A 28 2.01 -10.34 -8.17
C THR A 28 2.47 -9.05 -7.53
N GLY A 29 2.64 -9.01 -6.20
CA GLY A 29 3.22 -7.85 -5.52
C GLY A 29 4.67 -7.58 -5.95
N ILE A 30 5.50 -8.64 -6.04
CA ILE A 30 6.91 -8.53 -6.45
C ILE A 30 6.99 -8.15 -7.94
N VAL A 31 6.29 -8.88 -8.82
CA VAL A 31 6.31 -8.63 -10.26
C VAL A 31 5.70 -7.27 -10.59
N GLY A 32 4.62 -6.87 -9.91
CA GLY A 32 3.99 -5.56 -10.09
C GLY A 32 4.93 -4.40 -9.76
N LEU A 33 5.82 -4.56 -8.76
CA LEU A 33 6.84 -3.56 -8.43
C LEU A 33 7.80 -3.31 -9.62
N PHE A 34 8.25 -4.36 -10.29
CA PHE A 34 9.18 -4.25 -11.43
C PHE A 34 8.46 -3.89 -12.74
N SER A 35 7.26 -4.40 -12.97
CA SER A 35 6.47 -4.10 -14.17
C SER A 35 6.03 -2.63 -14.21
N GLY A 36 5.60 -2.05 -13.08
CA GLY A 36 5.13 -0.67 -13.00
C GLY A 36 6.21 0.36 -12.65
N LEU A 37 7.32 -0.07 -12.04
CA LEU A 37 8.41 0.74 -11.45
C LEU A 37 7.97 1.83 -10.46
N GLY A 38 6.67 2.08 -10.25
CA GLY A 38 6.16 3.22 -9.49
C GLY A 38 5.87 4.47 -10.33
N VAL A 39 5.78 4.36 -11.66
CA VAL A 39 5.59 5.53 -12.55
C VAL A 39 4.31 6.33 -12.26
N TYR A 40 3.28 5.69 -11.70
CA TYR A 40 2.05 6.37 -11.26
C TYR A 40 2.35 7.45 -10.20
N GLY A 41 3.34 7.23 -9.33
CA GLY A 41 3.79 8.23 -8.36
C GLY A 41 4.44 9.42 -9.05
N ALA A 42 5.26 9.22 -10.08
CA ALA A 42 5.87 10.31 -10.83
C ALA A 42 4.81 11.15 -11.56
N VAL A 43 3.83 10.49 -12.18
CA VAL A 43 2.68 11.14 -12.84
C VAL A 43 1.87 11.98 -11.84
N GLY A 44 1.57 11.42 -10.65
CA GLY A 44 0.83 12.13 -9.60
C GLY A 44 1.51 13.42 -9.13
N ARG A 45 2.84 13.41 -9.02
CA ARG A 45 3.61 14.62 -8.67
C ARG A 45 3.62 15.63 -9.83
N GLN A 46 3.92 15.17 -11.04
CA GLN A 46 4.04 16.04 -12.22
C GLN A 46 2.71 16.69 -12.63
N PHE A 47 1.56 16.15 -12.18
CA PHE A 47 0.26 16.77 -12.35
C PHE A 47 0.19 18.19 -11.77
N TYR A 48 0.92 18.45 -10.68
CA TYR A 48 0.93 19.76 -10.03
C TYR A 48 2.00 20.70 -10.58
N GLU A 49 3.04 20.18 -11.23
CA GLU A 49 4.19 20.94 -11.72
C GLU A 49 4.06 21.31 -13.19
N LEU A 50 3.54 20.41 -14.03
CA LEU A 50 3.45 20.62 -15.47
C LEU A 50 2.16 21.33 -15.88
N ASN A 51 2.28 22.14 -16.94
CA ASN A 51 1.14 22.79 -17.57
C ASN A 51 0.27 21.79 -18.34
N LYS A 52 -0.97 22.18 -18.66
CA LYS A 52 -1.93 21.36 -19.42
C LYS A 52 -1.41 20.85 -20.77
N LYS A 53 -0.43 21.54 -21.37
CA LYS A 53 0.19 21.13 -22.64
C LYS A 53 1.23 20.03 -22.47
N ASP A 54 2.05 20.08 -21.43
CA ASP A 54 3.20 19.18 -21.27
C ASP A 54 2.86 17.93 -20.46
N PHE A 55 1.86 18.03 -19.60
CA PHE A 55 1.42 16.91 -18.75
C PHE A 55 0.98 15.66 -19.55
N PRO A 56 0.15 15.77 -20.62
CA PRO A 56 -0.23 14.60 -21.42
C PRO A 56 0.95 13.90 -22.11
N VAL A 57 2.02 14.65 -22.44
CA VAL A 57 3.26 14.09 -22.99
C VAL A 57 4.03 13.33 -21.91
N TYR A 58 4.08 13.88 -20.70
CA TYR A 58 4.70 13.18 -19.56
C TYR A 58 4.01 11.85 -19.25
N VAL A 59 2.67 11.82 -19.29
CA VAL A 59 1.89 10.59 -19.13
C VAL A 59 2.23 9.58 -20.23
N ALA A 60 2.28 9.99 -21.50
CA ALA A 60 2.65 9.11 -22.61
C ALA A 60 4.05 8.50 -22.43
N ASN A 61 5.05 9.30 -22.06
CA ASN A 61 6.41 8.81 -21.81
C ASN A 61 6.48 7.88 -20.58
N SER A 62 5.66 8.14 -19.55
CA SER A 62 5.54 7.24 -18.40
C SER A 62 4.91 5.90 -18.79
N LEU A 63 3.95 5.89 -19.72
CA LEU A 63 3.37 4.66 -20.29
C LEU A 63 4.40 3.89 -21.11
N ILE A 64 5.28 4.57 -21.87
CA ILE A 64 6.39 3.92 -22.58
C ILE A 64 7.34 3.24 -21.60
N VAL A 65 7.76 3.95 -20.53
CA VAL A 65 8.60 3.37 -19.48
C VAL A 65 7.93 2.13 -18.88
N PHE A 66 6.64 2.22 -18.56
CA PHE A 66 5.85 1.10 -18.04
C PHE A 66 5.80 -0.11 -18.99
N LEU A 67 5.60 0.11 -20.29
CA LEU A 67 5.55 -0.97 -21.29
C LEU A 67 6.91 -1.66 -21.42
N LEU A 68 8.00 -0.89 -21.43
CA LEU A 68 9.36 -1.42 -21.46
C LEU A 68 9.68 -2.23 -20.19
N SER A 69 9.39 -1.68 -19.00
CA SER A 69 9.64 -2.37 -17.73
C SER A 69 8.78 -3.63 -17.57
N SER A 70 7.51 -3.58 -17.99
CA SER A 70 6.63 -4.75 -18.01
C SER A 70 7.14 -5.83 -18.97
N SER A 71 7.65 -5.45 -20.14
CA SER A 71 8.19 -6.40 -21.12
C SER A 71 9.47 -7.06 -20.61
N ILE A 72 10.38 -6.29 -20.02
CA ILE A 72 11.61 -6.80 -19.39
C ILE A 72 11.27 -7.75 -18.24
N THR A 73 10.31 -7.35 -17.37
CA THR A 73 9.88 -8.18 -16.24
C THR A 73 9.20 -9.46 -16.72
N GLY A 74 8.35 -9.38 -17.74
CA GLY A 74 7.71 -10.53 -18.35
C GLY A 74 8.72 -11.51 -18.95
N PHE A 75 9.73 -11.01 -19.66
CA PHE A 75 10.83 -11.82 -20.17
C PHE A 75 11.62 -12.48 -19.04
N ALA A 76 11.94 -11.75 -17.97
CA ALA A 76 12.63 -12.30 -16.81
C ALA A 76 11.82 -13.42 -16.13
N VAL A 77 10.50 -13.23 -15.93
CA VAL A 77 9.63 -14.26 -15.35
C VAL A 77 9.52 -15.48 -16.25
N TRP A 78 9.47 -15.29 -17.57
CA TRP A 78 9.49 -16.40 -18.53
C TRP A 78 10.82 -17.16 -18.48
N PHE A 79 11.94 -16.45 -18.53
CA PHE A 79 13.29 -17.03 -18.53
C PHE A 79 13.61 -17.78 -17.23
N PHE A 80 13.25 -17.21 -16.07
CA PHE A 80 13.46 -17.82 -14.75
C PHE A 80 12.24 -18.64 -14.27
N GLY A 81 11.29 -18.95 -15.14
CA GLY A 81 9.99 -19.52 -14.74
C GLY A 81 10.09 -20.86 -14.01
N SER A 82 11.03 -21.73 -14.41
CA SER A 82 11.27 -23.02 -13.74
C SER A 82 11.82 -22.84 -12.32
N TRP A 83 12.75 -21.89 -12.13
CA TRP A 83 13.30 -21.55 -10.83
C TRP A 83 12.22 -20.96 -9.93
N ILE A 84 11.46 -19.98 -10.43
CA ILE A 84 10.37 -19.35 -9.69
C ILE A 84 9.35 -20.42 -9.27
N SER A 85 8.95 -21.31 -10.18
CA SER A 85 7.99 -22.37 -9.89
C SER A 85 8.48 -23.33 -8.80
N LYS A 86 9.76 -23.74 -8.86
CA LYS A 86 10.37 -24.62 -7.87
C LYS A 86 10.35 -24.04 -6.45
N TYR A 87 10.71 -22.77 -6.29
CA TYR A 87 10.83 -22.16 -4.95
C TYR A 87 9.52 -21.58 -4.41
N SER A 88 8.63 -21.13 -5.30
CA SER A 88 7.32 -20.61 -4.88
C SER A 88 6.28 -21.71 -4.72
N GLY A 89 6.46 -22.88 -5.33
CA GLY A 89 5.41 -23.90 -5.46
C GLY A 89 4.27 -23.48 -6.40
N TYR A 90 4.36 -22.32 -7.06
CA TYR A 90 3.35 -21.84 -8.00
C TYR A 90 3.58 -22.46 -9.39
N PRO A 91 2.54 -22.97 -10.09
CA PRO A 91 2.73 -23.66 -11.36
C PRO A 91 3.36 -22.77 -12.44
N GLN A 92 4.44 -23.26 -13.07
CA GLN A 92 5.16 -22.53 -14.12
C GLN A 92 4.23 -22.08 -15.26
N LEU A 93 3.31 -22.95 -15.69
CA LEU A 93 2.33 -22.68 -16.76
C LEU A 93 1.37 -21.53 -16.42
N TRP A 94 1.28 -21.12 -15.16
CA TRP A 94 0.42 -20.04 -14.71
C TRP A 94 1.16 -18.75 -14.43
N LEU A 95 2.50 -18.69 -14.53
CA LEU A 95 3.28 -17.48 -14.22
C LEU A 95 2.91 -16.27 -15.11
N TRP A 96 2.37 -16.49 -16.31
CA TRP A 96 1.85 -15.40 -17.15
C TRP A 96 0.74 -14.59 -16.44
N THR A 97 -0.08 -15.22 -15.60
CA THR A 97 -1.13 -14.53 -14.83
C THR A 97 -0.55 -13.50 -13.87
N VAL A 98 0.62 -13.80 -13.31
CA VAL A 98 1.33 -12.92 -12.37
C VAL A 98 1.79 -11.66 -13.11
N VAL A 99 2.38 -11.83 -14.29
CA VAL A 99 2.86 -10.72 -15.13
C VAL A 99 1.70 -9.83 -15.57
N LEU A 100 0.62 -10.43 -16.10
CA LEU A 100 -0.53 -9.66 -16.56
C LEU A 100 -1.20 -8.88 -15.44
N MET A 101 -1.39 -9.49 -14.26
CA MET A 101 -1.98 -8.80 -13.11
C MET A 101 -1.07 -7.67 -12.62
N GLY A 102 0.23 -7.93 -12.44
CA GLY A 102 1.19 -6.93 -12.00
C GLY A 102 1.26 -5.72 -12.93
N SER A 103 1.27 -5.96 -14.25
CA SER A 103 1.27 -4.89 -15.25
C SER A 103 -0.07 -4.14 -15.31
N ALA A 104 -1.21 -4.84 -15.26
CA ALA A 104 -2.53 -4.21 -15.31
C ALA A 104 -2.78 -3.24 -14.14
N GLN A 105 -2.27 -3.56 -12.94
CA GLN A 105 -2.38 -2.69 -11.77
C GLN A 105 -1.73 -1.33 -11.98
N CYS A 106 -0.62 -1.24 -12.72
CA CYS A 106 0.03 0.05 -12.96
C CYS A 106 -0.88 1.04 -13.70
N LEU A 107 -1.56 0.60 -14.76
CA LEU A 107 -2.50 1.43 -15.52
C LEU A 107 -3.67 1.92 -14.67
N GLN A 108 -4.22 1.02 -13.83
CA GLN A 108 -5.28 1.37 -12.88
C GLN A 108 -4.78 2.43 -11.88
N MET A 109 -3.56 2.26 -11.35
CA MET A 109 -2.98 3.20 -10.39
C MET A 109 -2.71 4.56 -11.00
N ILE A 110 -2.29 4.66 -12.27
CA ILE A 110 -2.17 5.94 -12.97
C ILE A 110 -3.52 6.66 -12.97
N GLN A 111 -4.58 5.99 -13.42
CA GLN A 111 -5.91 6.60 -13.52
C GLN A 111 -6.47 7.02 -12.15
N LEU A 112 -6.33 6.15 -11.14
CA LEU A 112 -6.73 6.44 -9.77
C LEU A 112 -5.97 7.65 -9.20
N THR A 113 -4.66 7.70 -9.44
CA THR A 113 -3.81 8.83 -9.02
C THR A 113 -4.24 10.14 -9.68
N LEU A 114 -4.61 10.11 -10.96
CA LEU A 114 -5.10 11.29 -11.66
C LEU A 114 -6.46 11.75 -11.15
N TRP A 115 -7.41 10.84 -10.92
CA TRP A 115 -8.70 11.23 -10.32
C TRP A 115 -8.53 11.76 -8.89
N GLN A 116 -7.61 11.20 -8.12
CA GLN A 116 -7.26 11.72 -6.81
C GLN A 116 -6.68 13.14 -6.92
N ALA A 117 -5.73 13.36 -7.83
CA ALA A 117 -5.11 14.66 -8.03
C ALA A 117 -6.09 15.72 -8.56
N MET A 118 -7.03 15.32 -9.42
CA MET A 118 -8.14 16.14 -9.92
C MET A 118 -9.28 16.35 -8.90
N ARG A 119 -9.21 15.75 -7.70
CA ARG A 119 -10.29 15.77 -6.69
C ARG A 119 -11.63 15.27 -7.24
N ARG A 120 -11.59 14.14 -7.96
CA ARG A 120 -12.77 13.44 -8.49
C ARG A 120 -13.07 12.18 -7.67
N PRO A 121 -13.64 12.30 -6.45
CA PRO A 121 -13.87 11.17 -5.57
C PRO A 121 -14.91 10.18 -6.12
N ILE A 122 -15.92 10.66 -6.87
CA ILE A 122 -16.99 9.80 -7.39
C ILE A 122 -16.46 8.80 -8.44
N PRO A 123 -15.78 9.23 -9.53
CA PRO A 123 -15.17 8.28 -10.47
C PRO A 123 -14.18 7.31 -9.80
N TYR A 124 -13.38 7.80 -8.86
CA TYR A 124 -12.47 6.97 -8.07
C TYR A 124 -13.21 5.87 -7.30
N ALA A 125 -14.24 6.24 -6.56
CA ALA A 125 -15.02 5.31 -5.74
C ALA A 125 -15.79 4.31 -6.60
N VAL A 126 -16.46 4.77 -7.67
CA VAL A 126 -17.18 3.91 -8.61
C VAL A 126 -16.24 2.89 -9.25
N PHE A 127 -15.04 3.31 -9.64
CA PHE A 127 -14.04 2.41 -10.21
C PHE A 127 -13.56 1.36 -9.20
N GLN A 128 -13.20 1.76 -7.98
CA GLN A 128 -12.74 0.84 -6.94
C GLN A 128 -13.83 -0.14 -6.50
N ILE A 129 -15.04 0.35 -6.26
CA ILE A 129 -16.20 -0.47 -5.87
C ILE A 129 -16.59 -1.39 -7.04
N GLY A 130 -16.63 -0.87 -8.26
CA GLY A 130 -16.91 -1.65 -9.47
C GLY A 130 -15.90 -2.77 -9.66
N MET A 131 -14.60 -2.48 -9.52
CA MET A 131 -13.53 -3.48 -9.61
C MET A 131 -13.70 -4.54 -8.54
N ALA A 132 -13.95 -4.13 -7.29
CA ALA A 132 -14.16 -5.02 -6.17
C ALA A 132 -15.39 -5.93 -6.31
N MET A 133 -16.52 -5.39 -6.79
CA MET A 133 -17.72 -6.18 -7.05
C MET A 133 -17.50 -7.14 -8.21
N THR A 134 -16.86 -6.69 -9.29
CA THR A 134 -16.56 -7.52 -10.47
C THR A 134 -15.66 -8.69 -10.11
N VAL A 135 -14.54 -8.44 -9.41
CA VAL A 135 -13.64 -9.53 -9.01
C VAL A 135 -14.31 -10.51 -8.06
N THR A 136 -15.17 -10.01 -7.15
CA THR A 136 -15.89 -10.86 -6.21
C THR A 136 -16.92 -11.73 -6.93
N ALA A 137 -17.79 -11.13 -7.74
CA ALA A 137 -18.82 -11.84 -8.50
C ALA A 137 -18.20 -12.87 -9.45
N LEU A 138 -17.16 -12.48 -10.19
CA LEU A 138 -16.47 -13.36 -11.12
C LEU A 138 -15.73 -14.49 -10.39
N SER A 139 -15.11 -14.22 -9.24
CA SER A 139 -14.47 -15.27 -8.43
C SER A 139 -15.50 -16.27 -7.92
N LEU A 140 -16.64 -15.81 -7.39
CA LEU A 140 -17.71 -16.70 -6.93
C LEU A 140 -18.29 -17.52 -8.09
N TYR A 141 -18.52 -16.90 -9.24
CA TYR A 141 -19.01 -17.60 -10.42
C TYR A 141 -18.04 -18.68 -10.90
N LEU A 142 -16.77 -18.36 -11.08
CA LEU A 142 -15.79 -19.34 -11.58
C LEU A 142 -15.53 -20.46 -10.57
N VAL A 143 -15.54 -20.16 -9.27
CA VAL A 143 -15.32 -21.18 -8.23
C VAL A 143 -16.55 -22.07 -8.02
N LEU A 144 -17.74 -21.47 -7.87
CA LEU A 144 -18.95 -22.22 -7.50
C LEU A 144 -19.67 -22.80 -8.71
N ALA A 145 -19.83 -22.03 -9.80
CA ALA A 145 -20.64 -22.47 -10.94
C ALA A 145 -19.81 -23.24 -11.98
N ARG A 146 -18.52 -22.94 -12.10
CA ARG A 146 -17.60 -23.61 -13.06
C ARG A 146 -16.71 -24.66 -12.40
N ASN A 147 -16.86 -24.90 -11.09
CA ASN A 147 -16.08 -25.86 -10.31
C ASN A 147 -14.56 -25.69 -10.50
N MET A 148 -14.10 -24.47 -10.75
CA MET A 148 -12.67 -24.18 -10.82
C MET A 148 -12.15 -23.94 -9.40
N SER A 149 -11.02 -24.51 -9.03
CA SER A 149 -10.44 -24.27 -7.70
C SER A 149 -9.71 -22.92 -7.64
N TRP A 150 -8.47 -22.88 -7.19
CA TRP A 150 -7.65 -21.66 -7.14
C TRP A 150 -7.56 -20.94 -8.50
N GLN A 151 -7.60 -21.69 -9.61
CA GLN A 151 -7.55 -21.16 -10.97
C GLN A 151 -8.69 -20.19 -11.24
N GLY A 152 -9.90 -20.50 -10.76
CA GLY A 152 -11.08 -19.65 -10.94
C GLY A 152 -10.89 -18.29 -10.28
N ARG A 153 -10.32 -18.28 -9.07
CA ARG A 153 -10.01 -17.05 -8.33
C ARG A 153 -8.88 -16.25 -8.98
N VAL A 154 -7.84 -16.91 -9.49
CA VAL A 154 -6.74 -16.24 -10.20
C VAL A 154 -7.23 -15.61 -11.49
N LEU A 155 -7.98 -16.35 -12.32
CA LEU A 155 -8.53 -15.82 -13.57
C LEU A 155 -9.51 -14.66 -13.31
N ALA A 156 -10.35 -14.75 -12.29
CA ALA A 156 -11.24 -13.66 -11.93
C ALA A 156 -10.48 -12.35 -11.61
N GLN A 157 -9.38 -12.45 -10.87
CA GLN A 157 -8.51 -11.31 -10.56
C GLN A 157 -7.85 -10.75 -11.82
N VAL A 158 -7.27 -11.62 -12.66
CA VAL A 158 -6.59 -11.21 -13.90
C VAL A 158 -7.56 -10.56 -14.88
N TRP A 159 -8.70 -11.19 -15.17
CA TRP A 159 -9.69 -10.66 -16.12
C TRP A 159 -10.29 -9.35 -15.65
N THR A 160 -10.61 -9.24 -14.36
CA THR A 160 -11.06 -7.97 -13.79
C THR A 160 -9.97 -6.92 -13.92
N ALA A 161 -8.72 -7.26 -13.58
CA ALA A 161 -7.62 -6.30 -13.67
C ALA A 161 -7.38 -5.83 -15.12
N LEU A 162 -7.41 -6.73 -16.11
CA LEU A 162 -7.26 -6.39 -17.51
C LEU A 162 -8.42 -5.52 -18.03
N GLY A 163 -9.67 -5.84 -17.68
CA GLY A 163 -10.83 -5.04 -18.06
C GLY A 163 -10.76 -3.61 -17.51
N PHE A 164 -10.41 -3.46 -16.23
CA PHE A 164 -10.27 -2.15 -15.58
C PHE A 164 -9.01 -1.39 -16.04
N ALA A 165 -7.94 -2.09 -16.42
CA ALA A 165 -6.77 -1.48 -17.05
C ALA A 165 -7.09 -0.96 -18.47
N ALA A 166 -7.82 -1.73 -19.27
CA ALA A 166 -8.30 -1.30 -20.57
C ALA A 166 -9.22 -0.08 -20.46
N PHE A 167 -10.17 -0.11 -19.51
CA PHE A 167 -10.99 1.07 -19.20
C PHE A 167 -10.12 2.28 -18.82
N SER A 168 -9.12 2.10 -17.96
CA SER A 168 -8.23 3.17 -17.51
C SER A 168 -7.48 3.79 -18.69
N PHE A 169 -6.95 2.97 -19.59
CA PHE A 169 -6.28 3.43 -20.80
C PHE A 169 -7.23 4.19 -21.75
N ILE A 170 -8.44 3.66 -21.98
CA ILE A 170 -9.45 4.33 -22.82
C ILE A 170 -9.86 5.68 -22.21
N ALA A 171 -10.05 5.74 -20.89
CA ALA A 171 -10.40 6.97 -20.19
C ALA A 171 -9.29 8.03 -20.28
N LEU A 172 -8.02 7.61 -20.14
CA LEU A 172 -6.85 8.46 -20.33
C LEU A 172 -6.78 9.04 -21.75
N TRP A 173 -6.95 8.19 -22.76
CA TRP A 173 -6.91 8.60 -24.16
C TRP A 173 -8.05 9.56 -24.48
N ARG A 174 -9.31 9.16 -24.23
CA ARG A 174 -10.48 10.00 -24.55
C ARG A 174 -10.53 11.31 -23.76
N GLY A 175 -9.94 11.35 -22.57
CA GLY A 175 -9.84 12.56 -21.75
C GLY A 175 -8.75 13.54 -22.20
N GLY A 176 -8.01 13.26 -23.28
CA GLY A 176 -6.86 14.08 -23.69
C GLY A 176 -5.68 14.02 -22.72
N GLY A 177 -5.66 13.00 -21.85
CA GLY A 177 -4.62 12.80 -20.85
C GLY A 177 -3.33 12.20 -21.39
N VAL A 178 -3.30 11.86 -22.69
CA VAL A 178 -2.13 11.25 -23.37
C VAL A 178 -1.88 11.98 -24.68
N ARG A 179 -0.65 12.46 -24.88
CA ARG A 179 -0.17 12.95 -26.17
C ARG A 179 1.14 12.25 -26.51
N TRP A 180 1.12 11.46 -27.59
CA TRP A 180 2.26 10.63 -27.98
C TRP A 180 3.37 11.47 -28.61
N GLU A 181 4.30 11.92 -27.78
CA GLU A 181 5.55 12.59 -28.17
C GLU A 181 6.68 11.97 -27.37
N TRP A 182 7.80 11.64 -28.02
CA TRP A 182 8.94 11.02 -27.36
C TRP A 182 9.84 12.08 -26.71
N HIS A 183 9.94 12.07 -25.38
CA HIS A 183 10.83 12.95 -24.63
C HIS A 183 11.68 12.16 -23.63
N TRP A 184 12.96 11.94 -23.98
CA TRP A 184 13.91 11.26 -23.11
C TRP A 184 14.05 11.92 -21.72
N SER A 185 13.95 13.24 -21.65
CA SER A 185 13.96 13.98 -20.39
C SER A 185 12.83 13.56 -19.44
N SER A 186 11.62 13.35 -19.99
CA SER A 186 10.45 12.90 -19.21
C SER A 186 10.61 11.46 -18.72
N MET A 187 11.10 10.56 -19.60
CA MET A 187 11.39 9.17 -19.24
C MET A 187 12.46 9.07 -18.16
N ARG A 188 13.57 9.81 -18.33
CA ARG A 188 14.66 9.88 -17.35
C ARG A 188 14.15 10.40 -16.01
N HIS A 189 13.35 11.46 -16.01
CA HIS A 189 12.75 11.99 -14.77
C HIS A 189 11.86 10.94 -14.10
N ALA A 190 10.97 10.28 -14.85
CA ALA A 190 10.13 9.22 -14.32
C ALA A 190 10.95 8.09 -13.70
N LEU A 191 12.02 7.63 -14.36
CA LEU A 191 12.92 6.58 -13.85
C LEU A 191 13.68 7.04 -12.59
N CYS A 192 14.26 8.24 -12.60
CA CYS A 192 14.97 8.80 -11.45
C CYS A 192 14.06 9.03 -10.25
N PHE A 193 12.78 9.30 -10.46
CA PHE A 193 11.78 9.41 -9.40
C PHE A 193 11.38 8.03 -8.85
N SER A 194 11.23 7.05 -9.74
CA SER A 194 10.56 5.78 -9.49
C SER A 194 11.53 4.69 -8.99
N ILE A 195 12.72 4.56 -9.58
CA ILE A 195 13.73 3.55 -9.18
C ILE A 195 14.12 3.67 -7.70
N PRO A 196 14.38 4.87 -7.13
CA PRO A 196 14.70 4.99 -5.72
C PRO A 196 13.55 4.60 -4.77
N LEU A 197 12.32 4.43 -5.27
CA LEU A 197 11.18 3.94 -4.49
C LEU A 197 11.08 2.40 -4.47
N ILE A 198 11.84 1.69 -5.32
CA ILE A 198 11.88 0.22 -5.31
C ILE A 198 12.37 -0.30 -3.95
N PRO A 199 13.51 0.17 -3.40
CA PRO A 199 13.97 -0.32 -2.10
C PRO A 199 13.04 0.07 -0.96
N HIS A 200 12.36 1.23 -1.06
CA HIS A 200 11.29 1.60 -0.12
C HIS A 200 10.16 0.56 -0.13
N THR A 201 9.67 0.19 -1.32
CA THR A 201 8.58 -0.78 -1.45
C THR A 201 9.01 -2.17 -1.00
N LEU A 202 10.23 -2.61 -1.34
CA LEU A 202 10.79 -3.87 -0.86
C LEU A 202 10.94 -3.88 0.67
N GLY A 203 11.36 -2.77 1.28
CA GLY A 203 11.43 -2.64 2.74
C GLY A 203 10.05 -2.80 3.38
N MET A 204 9.02 -2.15 2.83
CA MET A 204 7.64 -2.32 3.29
C MET A 204 7.13 -3.76 3.14
N MET A 205 7.44 -4.42 2.02
CA MET A 205 7.08 -5.83 1.81
C MET A 205 7.80 -6.75 2.79
N ALA A 206 9.09 -6.53 3.01
CA ALA A 206 9.88 -7.27 3.99
C ALA A 206 9.24 -7.14 5.37
N MET A 207 8.94 -5.90 5.81
CA MET A 207 8.25 -5.66 7.09
C MET A 207 6.93 -6.42 7.20
N ALA A 208 6.12 -6.46 6.13
CA ALA A 208 4.83 -7.16 6.13
C ALA A 208 4.95 -8.70 6.16
N MET A 209 6.08 -9.26 5.72
CA MET A 209 6.28 -10.71 5.61
C MET A 209 7.17 -11.30 6.71
N THR A 210 8.04 -10.49 7.32
CA THR A 210 8.99 -10.89 8.37
C THR A 210 8.32 -11.71 9.48
N ASP A 211 7.27 -11.18 10.10
CA ASP A 211 6.62 -11.85 11.23
C ASP A 211 6.08 -13.22 10.87
N ARG A 212 5.45 -13.34 9.69
CA ARG A 212 4.91 -14.62 9.22
C ARG A 212 6.03 -15.64 9.01
N ILE A 213 7.13 -15.23 8.37
CA ILE A 213 8.27 -16.12 8.11
C ILE A 213 8.89 -16.57 9.44
N LEU A 214 9.12 -15.65 10.38
CA LEU A 214 9.72 -15.98 11.67
C LEU A 214 8.81 -16.88 12.51
N LEU A 215 7.51 -16.58 12.61
CA LEU A 215 6.57 -17.39 13.38
C LEU A 215 6.42 -18.82 12.85
N ILE A 216 6.38 -19.02 11.52
CA ILE A 216 6.30 -20.37 10.93
C ILE A 216 7.50 -21.22 11.37
N ASN A 217 8.69 -20.64 11.35
CA ASN A 217 9.94 -21.37 11.64
C ASN A 217 10.24 -21.51 13.14
N MET A 218 9.80 -20.55 13.97
CA MET A 218 10.17 -20.49 15.38
C MET A 218 9.09 -20.96 16.35
N VAL A 219 7.81 -20.80 15.99
CA VAL A 219 6.66 -21.11 16.87
C VAL A 219 5.81 -22.23 16.28
N GLY A 220 5.58 -22.20 14.96
CA GLY A 220 4.86 -23.23 14.23
C GLY A 220 3.64 -22.71 13.47
N LEU A 221 3.12 -23.55 12.57
CA LEU A 221 2.06 -23.18 11.61
C LEU A 221 0.72 -22.84 12.28
N SER A 222 0.33 -23.56 13.34
CA SER A 222 -0.95 -23.34 14.04
C SER A 222 -1.03 -21.93 14.65
N GLU A 223 -0.04 -21.57 15.47
CA GLU A 223 0.04 -20.26 16.11
C GLU A 223 0.18 -19.11 15.09
N THR A 224 0.94 -19.34 14.01
CA THR A 224 1.02 -18.39 12.88
C THR A 224 -0.36 -18.12 12.25
N GLY A 225 -1.21 -19.15 12.17
CA GLY A 225 -2.59 -19.01 11.71
C GLY A 225 -3.42 -18.09 12.60
N VAL A 226 -3.32 -18.26 13.92
CA VAL A 226 -3.99 -17.40 14.92
C VAL A 226 -3.49 -15.96 14.85
N TYR A 227 -2.17 -15.76 14.74
CA TYR A 227 -1.57 -14.44 14.53
C TYR A 227 -2.04 -13.79 13.23
N SER A 228 -2.15 -14.55 12.15
CA SER A 228 -2.56 -14.02 10.84
C SER A 228 -4.00 -13.51 10.85
N VAL A 229 -4.90 -14.17 11.60
CA VAL A 229 -6.26 -13.68 11.85
C VAL A 229 -6.22 -12.34 12.57
N ALA A 230 -5.48 -12.25 13.69
CA ALA A 230 -5.33 -11.01 14.43
C ALA A 230 -4.73 -9.89 13.57
N SER A 231 -3.74 -10.22 12.73
CA SER A 231 -3.08 -9.27 11.82
C SER A 231 -4.04 -8.69 10.79
N ASN A 232 -4.90 -9.52 10.20
CA ASN A 232 -5.93 -9.06 9.26
C ASN A 232 -6.93 -8.11 9.92
N ILE A 233 -7.29 -8.37 11.18
CA ILE A 233 -8.21 -7.52 11.95
C ILE A 233 -7.52 -6.22 12.38
N GLY A 234 -6.31 -6.30 12.93
CA GLY A 234 -5.51 -5.13 13.33
C GLY A 234 -5.18 -4.20 12.16
N MET A 235 -4.99 -4.75 10.95
CA MET A 235 -4.79 -3.97 9.72
C MET A 235 -6.04 -3.22 9.26
N LEU A 236 -7.22 -3.41 9.87
CA LEU A 236 -8.39 -2.58 9.55
C LEU A 236 -8.12 -1.08 9.77
N ILE A 237 -7.22 -0.72 10.68
CA ILE A 237 -6.75 0.67 10.83
C ILE A 237 -6.14 1.21 9.52
N ALA A 238 -5.44 0.37 8.74
CA ALA A 238 -4.85 0.75 7.46
C ALA A 238 -5.89 1.13 6.40
N PHE A 239 -7.11 0.60 6.47
CA PHE A 239 -8.21 1.00 5.59
C PHE A 239 -8.58 2.47 5.81
N PHE A 240 -8.74 2.89 7.07
CA PHE A 240 -9.02 4.27 7.44
C PHE A 240 -7.87 5.21 7.06
N GLN A 241 -6.63 4.77 7.25
CA GLN A 241 -5.45 5.51 6.81
C GLN A 241 -5.45 5.73 5.30
N GLY A 242 -5.78 4.70 4.51
CA GLY A 242 -5.83 4.79 3.06
C GLY A 242 -6.84 5.84 2.60
N ALA A 243 -8.06 5.81 3.16
CA ALA A 243 -9.10 6.79 2.88
C ALA A 243 -8.64 8.22 3.23
N PHE A 244 -8.05 8.43 4.42
CA PHE A 244 -7.55 9.73 4.82
C PHE A 244 -6.38 10.20 3.94
N THR A 245 -5.38 9.35 3.71
CA THR A 245 -4.19 9.65 2.90
C THR A 245 -4.59 10.06 1.48
N ASN A 246 -5.62 9.43 0.93
CA ASN A 246 -6.13 9.74 -0.40
C ASN A 246 -6.70 11.16 -0.49
N ALA A 247 -7.39 11.63 0.55
CA ALA A 247 -7.91 13.00 0.64
C ALA A 247 -6.83 14.02 1.06
N TRP A 248 -5.96 13.62 1.97
CA TRP A 248 -4.88 14.45 2.53
C TRP A 248 -3.87 14.86 1.48
N LEU A 249 -3.36 13.93 0.68
CA LEU A 249 -2.20 14.20 -0.17
C LEU A 249 -2.45 15.36 -1.17
N PRO A 250 -3.57 15.42 -1.91
CA PRO A 250 -3.88 16.56 -2.78
C PRO A 250 -4.04 17.89 -2.04
N TRP A 251 -4.68 17.88 -0.87
CA TRP A 251 -4.88 19.08 -0.05
C TRP A 251 -3.55 19.58 0.50
N PHE A 252 -2.74 18.67 1.05
CA PHE A 252 -1.43 18.94 1.60
C PHE A 252 -0.48 19.55 0.56
N MET A 253 -0.40 18.94 -0.63
CA MET A 253 0.44 19.44 -1.73
C MET A 253 0.03 20.86 -2.16
N GLU A 254 -1.26 21.17 -2.16
CA GLU A 254 -1.77 22.52 -2.47
C GLU A 254 -1.40 23.54 -1.37
N GLN A 255 -1.64 23.22 -0.10
CA GLN A 255 -1.29 24.12 1.01
C GLN A 255 0.20 24.43 1.03
N LEU A 256 1.04 23.41 0.81
CA LEU A 256 2.49 23.58 0.79
C LEU A 256 3.00 24.46 -0.36
N ARG A 257 2.26 24.57 -1.47
CA ARG A 257 2.60 25.44 -2.60
C ARG A 257 2.27 26.91 -2.34
N LEU A 258 1.34 27.20 -1.44
CA LEU A 258 0.99 28.59 -1.08
C LEU A 258 2.17 29.34 -0.44
N ASN A 259 3.10 28.61 0.19
CA ASN A 259 4.25 29.18 0.91
C ASN A 259 3.84 30.28 1.90
N ASP A 260 2.74 30.05 2.60
CA ASP A 260 2.11 30.98 3.54
C ASP A 260 2.14 30.41 4.97
N PRO A 261 2.59 31.17 5.98
CA PRO A 261 2.60 30.73 7.38
C PRO A 261 1.23 30.27 7.91
N VAL A 262 0.13 30.87 7.46
CA VAL A 262 -1.22 30.47 7.89
C VAL A 262 -1.60 29.10 7.32
N ALA A 263 -1.28 28.86 6.05
CA ALA A 263 -1.42 27.54 5.44
C ALA A 263 -0.57 26.46 6.16
N ASP A 264 0.68 26.78 6.50
CA ASP A 264 1.56 25.85 7.23
C ASP A 264 1.01 25.51 8.63
N LEU A 265 0.47 26.49 9.37
CA LEU A 265 -0.23 26.24 10.65
C LEU A 265 -1.44 25.32 10.49
N ARG A 266 -2.24 25.54 9.43
CA ARG A 266 -3.42 24.71 9.15
C ARG A 266 -3.00 23.26 8.93
N VAL A 267 -1.94 23.03 8.15
CA VAL A 267 -1.35 21.71 7.93
C VAL A 267 -0.91 21.06 9.25
N VAL A 268 -0.21 21.81 10.11
CA VAL A 268 0.22 21.31 11.43
C VAL A 268 -0.97 20.91 12.30
N ARG A 269 -2.01 21.75 12.38
CA ARG A 269 -3.23 21.46 13.17
C ARG A 269 -3.92 20.18 12.71
N VAL A 270 -4.14 20.03 11.40
CA VAL A 270 -4.77 18.82 10.85
C VAL A 270 -3.89 17.59 11.10
N THR A 271 -2.57 17.72 11.00
CA THR A 271 -1.63 16.62 11.30
C THR A 271 -1.75 16.16 12.75
N TYR A 272 -1.79 17.08 13.72
CA TYR A 272 -2.00 16.72 15.13
C TYR A 272 -3.36 16.07 15.36
N MET A 273 -4.44 16.65 14.82
CA MET A 273 -5.79 16.12 14.95
C MET A 273 -5.89 14.70 14.39
N TYR A 274 -5.32 14.45 13.20
CA TYR A 274 -5.28 13.13 12.59
C TYR A 274 -4.47 12.13 13.42
N ASN A 275 -3.27 12.49 13.87
CA ASN A 275 -2.43 11.61 14.67
C ASN A 275 -3.11 11.24 15.99
N SER A 276 -3.67 12.22 16.72
CA SER A 276 -4.41 11.98 17.96
C SER A 276 -5.64 11.10 17.73
N PHE A 277 -6.44 11.40 16.71
CA PHE A 277 -7.60 10.58 16.34
C PHE A 277 -7.19 9.14 16.05
N LEU A 278 -6.17 8.94 15.21
CA LEU A 278 -5.78 7.61 14.77
C LEU A 278 -5.21 6.76 15.93
N PHE A 279 -4.46 7.39 16.84
CA PHE A 279 -3.95 6.72 18.04
C PHE A 279 -5.09 6.28 18.97
N ILE A 280 -6.00 7.20 19.31
CA ILE A 280 -7.15 6.93 20.18
C ILE A 280 -8.05 5.86 19.54
N PHE A 281 -8.33 5.99 18.25
CA PHE A 281 -9.14 5.03 17.52
C PHE A 281 -8.52 3.63 17.53
N ALA A 282 -7.22 3.51 17.26
CA ALA A 282 -6.52 2.22 17.30
C ALA A 282 -6.46 1.62 18.71
N LEU A 283 -6.28 2.45 19.74
CA LEU A 283 -6.32 2.02 21.14
C LEU A 283 -7.69 1.46 21.52
N LEU A 284 -8.76 2.21 21.26
CA LEU A 284 -10.13 1.78 21.53
C LEU A 284 -10.48 0.53 20.72
N PHE A 285 -10.21 0.54 19.41
CA PHE A 285 -10.44 -0.60 18.54
C PHE A 285 -9.73 -1.86 19.05
N GLY A 286 -8.45 -1.73 19.43
CA GLY A 286 -7.66 -2.82 19.97
C GLY A 286 -8.17 -3.38 21.29
N LEU A 287 -8.60 -2.50 22.21
CA LEU A 287 -9.14 -2.89 23.51
C LEU A 287 -10.51 -3.58 23.40
N PHE A 288 -11.37 -3.15 22.48
CA PHE A 288 -12.69 -3.73 22.28
C PHE A 288 -12.70 -4.92 21.32
N ALA A 289 -11.63 -5.12 20.53
CA ALA A 289 -11.56 -6.21 19.56
C ALA A 289 -11.76 -7.60 20.18
N PRO A 290 -11.13 -8.00 21.31
CA PRO A 290 -11.33 -9.32 21.90
C PRO A 290 -12.82 -9.64 22.19
N SER A 291 -13.57 -8.67 22.72
CA SER A 291 -14.99 -8.84 23.06
C SER A 291 -15.87 -9.04 21.82
N VAL A 292 -15.54 -8.37 20.72
CA VAL A 292 -16.25 -8.54 19.45
C VAL A 292 -15.85 -9.85 18.78
N LEU A 293 -14.55 -10.17 18.78
CA LEU A 293 -14.02 -11.33 18.09
C LEU A 293 -14.46 -12.65 18.71
N GLY A 294 -14.65 -12.72 20.02
CA GLY A 294 -15.22 -13.90 20.69
C GLY A 294 -16.62 -14.27 20.20
N LEU A 295 -17.37 -13.33 19.60
CA LEU A 295 -18.71 -13.57 19.03
C LEU A 295 -18.67 -14.11 17.60
N PHE A 296 -17.59 -13.85 16.86
CA PHE A 296 -17.49 -14.15 15.42
C PHE A 296 -16.43 -15.20 15.07
N LEU A 297 -15.41 -15.37 15.91
CA LEU A 297 -14.34 -16.33 15.70
C LEU A 297 -14.67 -17.65 16.42
N GLY A 298 -14.38 -18.77 15.76
CA GLY A 298 -14.45 -20.08 16.43
C GLY A 298 -13.43 -20.17 17.56
N GLU A 299 -13.70 -21.03 18.57
CA GLU A 299 -12.90 -21.15 19.81
C GLU A 299 -11.39 -21.26 19.57
N LYS A 300 -10.99 -21.96 18.49
CA LYS A 300 -9.58 -22.13 18.06
C LYS A 300 -8.85 -20.82 17.72
N PHE A 301 -9.58 -19.74 17.44
CA PHE A 301 -9.02 -18.42 17.12
C PHE A 301 -9.33 -17.38 18.18
N ALA A 302 -9.99 -17.73 19.28
CA ALA A 302 -10.33 -16.79 20.35
C ALA A 302 -9.08 -16.11 20.94
N ALA A 303 -7.96 -16.84 21.01
CA ALA A 303 -6.65 -16.32 21.45
C ALA A 303 -6.08 -15.21 20.55
N SER A 304 -6.61 -15.00 19.34
CA SER A 304 -6.15 -13.94 18.42
C SER A 304 -6.39 -12.53 18.96
N GLY A 305 -7.40 -12.35 19.83
CA GLY A 305 -7.78 -11.04 20.37
C GLY A 305 -6.63 -10.33 21.09
N GLN A 306 -5.77 -11.06 21.79
CA GLN A 306 -4.66 -10.49 22.57
C GLN A 306 -3.58 -9.81 21.72
N TYR A 307 -3.52 -10.13 20.41
CA TYR A 307 -2.54 -9.54 19.49
C TYR A 307 -3.07 -8.29 18.80
N VAL A 308 -4.40 -8.13 18.70
CA VAL A 308 -5.04 -7.09 17.87
C VAL A 308 -4.67 -5.69 18.33
N LEU A 309 -4.62 -5.45 19.64
CA LEU A 309 -4.26 -4.14 20.19
C LEU A 309 -2.89 -3.66 19.70
N TRP A 310 -1.88 -4.51 19.83
CA TRP A 310 -0.50 -4.18 19.45
C TRP A 310 -0.37 -3.95 17.95
N ILE A 311 -1.03 -4.80 17.15
CA ILE A 311 -1.02 -4.65 15.69
C ILE A 311 -1.76 -3.38 15.27
N ALA A 312 -2.91 -3.07 15.87
CA ALA A 312 -3.67 -1.86 15.60
C ALA A 312 -2.87 -0.59 15.92
N LEU A 313 -2.18 -0.55 17.07
CA LEU A 313 -1.27 0.53 17.42
C LEU A 313 -0.10 0.65 16.44
N GLY A 314 0.49 -0.48 16.03
CA GLY A 314 1.51 -0.48 14.98
C GLY A 314 1.01 0.14 13.69
N TYR A 315 -0.16 -0.27 13.21
CA TYR A 315 -0.76 0.36 12.04
C TYR A 315 -1.05 1.84 12.30
N ALA A 316 -1.51 2.28 13.48
CA ALA A 316 -1.66 3.70 13.78
C ALA A 316 -0.35 4.47 13.55
N PHE A 317 0.79 3.98 14.05
CA PHE A 317 2.10 4.57 13.77
C PHE A 317 2.45 4.56 12.29
N ASN A 318 2.11 3.50 11.55
CA ASN A 318 2.25 3.47 10.08
C ASN A 318 1.42 4.57 9.39
N GLY A 319 0.22 4.86 9.89
CA GLY A 319 -0.63 5.93 9.39
C GLY A 319 -0.06 7.33 9.64
N MET A 320 0.52 7.55 10.83
CA MET A 320 1.22 8.80 11.16
C MET A 320 2.50 8.95 10.32
N TYR A 321 3.21 7.85 10.09
CA TYR A 321 4.39 7.81 9.23
C TYR A 321 4.07 8.32 7.82
N LYS A 322 2.92 7.95 7.25
CA LYS A 322 2.48 8.42 5.91
C LYS A 322 2.31 9.94 5.83
N MET A 323 1.86 10.58 6.92
CA MET A 323 1.79 12.04 6.99
C MET A 323 3.19 12.66 6.91
N ALA A 324 4.14 12.14 7.69
CA ALA A 324 5.53 12.60 7.66
C ALA A 324 6.20 12.35 6.29
N ALA A 325 5.97 11.17 5.70
CA ALA A 325 6.50 10.80 4.40
C ALA A 325 6.02 11.74 3.28
N SER A 326 4.82 12.33 3.42
CA SER A 326 4.27 13.28 2.44
C SER A 326 5.17 14.52 2.26
N TYR A 327 5.85 14.98 3.32
CA TYR A 327 6.81 16.09 3.24
C TYR A 327 8.05 15.74 2.42
N ILE A 328 8.58 14.53 2.60
CA ILE A 328 9.78 14.05 1.89
C ILE A 328 9.45 13.84 0.41
N TYR A 329 8.26 13.31 0.13
CA TYR A 329 7.73 13.18 -1.23
C TYR A 329 7.54 14.55 -1.89
N TYR A 330 7.00 15.54 -1.18
CA TYR A 330 6.91 16.92 -1.67
C TYR A 330 8.30 17.49 -2.02
N ALA A 331 9.31 17.21 -1.19
CA ALA A 331 10.69 17.64 -1.39
C ALA A 331 11.48 16.82 -2.43
N GLN A 332 10.87 15.83 -3.09
CA GLN A 332 11.51 14.91 -4.05
C GLN A 332 12.74 14.16 -3.48
N LYS A 333 12.82 13.98 -2.15
CA LYS A 333 13.93 13.31 -1.46
C LYS A 333 13.64 11.82 -1.18
N ASN A 334 13.01 11.14 -2.14
CA ASN A 334 12.52 9.75 -2.00
C ASN A 334 13.62 8.74 -1.61
N HIS A 335 14.87 8.96 -2.03
CA HIS A 335 16.00 8.11 -1.66
C HIS A 335 16.27 8.07 -0.16
N TRP A 336 16.04 9.17 0.57
CA TRP A 336 16.15 9.20 2.02
C TRP A 336 15.05 8.34 2.67
N LEU A 337 13.82 8.43 2.15
CA LEU A 337 12.70 7.62 2.64
C LEU A 337 12.98 6.12 2.43
N ALA A 338 13.55 5.76 1.28
CA ALA A 338 13.97 4.39 1.00
C ALA A 338 15.01 3.89 2.00
N GLY A 339 16.04 4.69 2.31
CA GLY A 339 17.04 4.36 3.32
C GLY A 339 16.44 4.14 4.71
N VAL A 340 15.56 5.04 5.15
CA VAL A 340 14.85 4.89 6.44
C VAL A 340 14.03 3.61 6.48
N THR A 341 13.32 3.30 5.40
CA THR A 341 12.42 2.14 5.35
C THR A 341 13.19 0.82 5.33
N LEU A 342 14.29 0.74 4.56
CA LEU A 342 15.17 -0.43 4.56
C LEU A 342 15.80 -0.66 5.93
N LEU A 343 16.32 0.40 6.55
CA LEU A 343 16.89 0.30 7.91
C LEU A 343 15.84 -0.18 8.90
N THR A 344 14.63 0.37 8.81
CA THR A 344 13.50 -0.07 9.65
C THR A 344 13.16 -1.54 9.40
N ALA A 345 13.16 -2.01 8.15
CA ALA A 345 12.89 -3.41 7.82
C ALA A 345 13.94 -4.37 8.39
N ILE A 346 15.23 -3.98 8.34
CA ILE A 346 16.32 -4.76 8.94
C ILE A 346 16.16 -4.80 10.47
N LEU A 347 15.95 -3.63 11.09
CA LEU A 347 15.71 -3.54 12.53
C LEU A 347 14.47 -4.34 12.94
N HIS A 348 13.40 -4.31 12.14
CA HIS A 348 12.20 -5.10 12.36
C HIS A 348 12.52 -6.59 12.41
N ALA A 349 13.25 -7.12 11.43
CA ALA A 349 13.63 -8.53 11.41
C ALA A 349 14.45 -8.94 12.64
N ILE A 350 15.39 -8.10 13.06
CA ILE A 350 16.22 -8.34 14.25
C ILE A 350 15.37 -8.31 15.53
N ILE A 351 14.59 -7.25 15.72
CA ILE A 351 13.75 -7.05 16.90
C ILE A 351 12.68 -8.15 16.99
N SER A 352 11.97 -8.43 15.90
CA SER A 352 10.96 -9.50 15.84
C SER A 352 11.58 -10.85 16.12
N TYR A 353 12.78 -11.16 15.63
CA TYR A 353 13.46 -12.43 15.94
C TYR A 353 13.65 -12.62 17.45
N PHE A 354 14.20 -11.62 18.15
CA PHE A 354 14.42 -11.72 19.60
C PHE A 354 13.10 -11.74 20.39
N LEU A 355 12.13 -10.91 20.01
CA LEU A 355 10.84 -10.85 20.70
C LEU A 355 10.01 -12.12 20.49
N ILE A 356 10.02 -12.70 19.28
CA ILE A 356 9.35 -13.98 18.99
C ILE A 356 10.00 -15.10 19.78
N ARG A 357 11.34 -15.12 19.88
CA ARG A 357 12.04 -16.11 20.71
C ARG A 357 11.65 -16.00 22.18
N TRP A 358 11.36 -14.79 22.67
CA TRP A 358 10.99 -14.56 24.06
C TRP A 358 9.51 -14.82 24.37
N GLN A 359 8.59 -14.34 23.50
CA GLN A 359 7.14 -14.30 23.78
C GLN A 359 6.26 -14.81 22.63
N GLY A 360 6.83 -15.51 21.65
CA GLY A 360 6.08 -16.08 20.53
C GLY A 360 5.30 -15.04 19.73
N CYS A 361 4.01 -15.30 19.49
CA CYS A 361 3.12 -14.42 18.69
C CYS A 361 2.91 -13.03 19.28
N VAL A 362 2.91 -12.88 20.62
CA VAL A 362 2.86 -11.55 21.24
C VAL A 362 4.12 -10.75 20.89
N GLY A 363 5.27 -11.42 20.88
CA GLY A 363 6.55 -10.85 20.48
C GLY A 363 6.55 -10.33 19.03
N ALA A 364 5.92 -11.06 18.10
CA ALA A 364 5.74 -10.59 16.72
C ALA A 364 4.90 -9.31 16.65
N ALA A 365 3.79 -9.26 17.40
CA ALA A 365 2.91 -8.09 17.44
C ALA A 365 3.63 -6.84 17.98
N TRP A 366 4.45 -7.01 19.02
CA TRP A 366 5.33 -5.95 19.53
C TRP A 366 6.39 -5.55 18.51
N GLY A 367 7.00 -6.52 17.81
CA GLY A 367 7.98 -6.27 16.76
C GLY A 367 7.45 -5.34 15.68
N THR A 368 6.27 -5.66 15.12
CA THR A 368 5.59 -4.80 14.14
C THR A 368 5.30 -3.40 14.71
N MET A 369 4.77 -3.31 15.93
CA MET A 369 4.46 -2.02 16.56
C MET A 369 5.72 -1.15 16.72
N ILE A 370 6.79 -1.72 17.26
CA ILE A 370 8.07 -1.02 17.50
C ILE A 370 8.69 -0.61 16.17
N ALA A 371 8.67 -1.47 15.16
CA ALA A 371 9.21 -1.14 13.85
C ALA A 371 8.47 0.04 13.19
N PHE A 372 7.14 0.07 13.24
CA PHE A 372 6.39 1.21 12.72
C PHE A 372 6.60 2.50 13.55
N LEU A 373 6.81 2.39 14.86
CA LEU A 373 7.20 3.53 15.69
C LEU A 373 8.59 4.08 15.31
N ILE A 374 9.57 3.20 15.10
CA ILE A 374 10.92 3.59 14.61
C ILE A 374 10.79 4.29 13.25
N SER A 375 9.99 3.73 12.33
CA SER A 375 9.74 4.31 11.01
C SER A 375 9.17 5.72 11.13
N LEU A 376 8.16 5.90 12.00
CA LEU A 376 7.54 7.20 12.27
C LEU A 376 8.56 8.22 12.77
N VAL A 377 9.33 7.88 13.81
CA VAL A 377 10.30 8.82 14.41
C VAL A 377 11.40 9.19 13.41
N ALA A 378 11.98 8.21 12.71
CA ALA A 378 13.01 8.44 11.71
C ALA A 378 12.50 9.29 10.53
N THR A 379 11.26 9.07 10.10
CA THR A 379 10.66 9.82 8.99
C THR A 379 10.25 11.22 9.41
N TRP A 380 9.74 11.39 10.63
CA TRP A 380 9.37 12.68 11.18
C TRP A 380 10.59 13.59 11.33
N THR A 381 11.70 13.07 11.87
CA THR A 381 12.95 13.84 11.99
C THR A 381 13.49 14.27 10.63
N LEU A 382 13.45 13.39 9.63
CA LEU A 382 13.81 13.73 8.26
C LEU A 382 12.85 14.73 7.61
N ALA A 383 11.54 14.61 7.86
CA ALA A 383 10.53 15.55 7.37
C ALA A 383 10.79 16.97 7.87
N CYS A 384 11.07 17.14 9.16
CA CYS A 384 11.44 18.43 9.76
C CYS A 384 12.70 19.05 9.12
N ARG A 385 13.66 18.21 8.67
CA ARG A 385 14.84 18.69 7.93
C ARG A 385 14.55 19.05 6.48
N CYS A 386 13.56 18.41 5.86
CA CYS A 386 13.17 18.68 4.48
C CYS A 386 12.34 19.95 4.35
N ARG A 387 11.41 20.18 5.28
CA ARG A 387 10.59 21.39 5.35
C ARG A 387 10.31 21.74 6.82
N PRO A 388 10.90 22.82 7.36
CA PRO A 388 10.59 23.28 8.71
C PRO A 388 9.13 23.75 8.76
N MET A 389 8.39 23.34 9.79
CA MET A 389 6.99 23.70 10.01
C MET A 389 6.84 24.21 11.45
N PRO A 390 5.82 25.02 11.76
CA PRO A 390 5.59 25.57 13.09
C PRO A 390 4.97 24.52 14.05
N TRP A 391 5.67 23.40 14.27
CA TRP A 391 5.19 22.30 15.10
C TRP A 391 4.88 22.75 16.54
N LEU A 392 5.71 23.63 17.10
CA LEU A 392 5.55 24.15 18.48
C LEU A 392 4.79 25.48 18.52
N TYR A 393 3.88 25.75 17.57
CA TYR A 393 3.16 27.04 17.49
C TYR A 393 2.43 27.40 18.79
N PHE A 394 1.94 26.41 19.54
CA PHE A 394 1.27 26.59 20.83
C PHE A 394 2.20 27.03 21.96
N MET A 395 3.53 26.89 21.80
CA MET A 395 4.53 27.43 22.73
C MET A 395 4.97 28.85 22.36
N SER A 396 4.63 29.33 21.15
CA SER A 396 5.00 30.66 20.68
C SER A 396 3.88 31.66 20.97
N SER A 397 4.19 32.66 21.79
CA SER A 397 3.28 33.78 22.11
C SER A 397 2.89 34.61 20.87
N ALA A 398 3.62 34.49 19.75
CA ALA A 398 3.35 35.21 18.50
C ALA A 398 2.16 34.66 17.71
N PHE A 399 1.77 33.39 17.91
CA PHE A 399 0.68 32.74 17.16
C PHE A 399 -0.64 32.60 17.93
N ASN A 400 -0.66 33.01 19.20
CA ASN A 400 -1.87 33.09 20.03
C ASN A 400 -2.66 34.40 19.85
N ARG A 401 -2.26 35.26 18.90
CA ARG A 401 -3.06 36.43 18.52
C ARG A 401 -4.14 36.02 17.53
N ASP A 402 -5.35 36.42 17.85
CA ASP A 402 -6.62 36.09 17.18
C ASP A 402 -6.53 36.24 15.64
N PRO A 403 -6.96 35.26 14.83
CA PRO A 403 -6.99 35.37 13.37
C PRO A 403 -7.91 36.49 12.86
N ALA A 404 -8.71 37.11 13.73
CA ALA A 404 -9.58 38.25 13.42
C ALA A 404 -8.84 39.61 13.40
N SER A 405 -7.52 39.64 13.65
CA SER A 405 -6.72 40.89 13.68
C SER A 405 -5.66 41.03 12.58
N LEU A 406 -5.70 40.18 11.55
CA LEU A 406 -4.95 40.30 10.29
C LEU A 406 -5.95 40.33 9.13
#